data_AF-A0A1V5ULV4-F1
#
_entry.id   AF-A0A1V5ULV4-F1
#
_cell.length_a   1.000
_cell.length_b   1.000
_cell.length_c   1.000
_cell.angle_alpha   90.00
_cell.angle_beta   90.00
_cell.angle_gamma   90.00
#
_symmetry.space_group_name_H-M   'P 1'
#
loop_
_entity.id
_entity.type
_entity.pdbx_description
1 polymer ?
#
loop_
_entity_poly.entity_id
_entity_poly.type
_entity_poly.pdbx_seq_one_letter_code
_entity_poly.pdbx_strand_id
1 'polypeptide(L)'
;MSKSIDSAPEAKDMQKSVREFYDSFLPQYTSASKLTFYADLQKRFDKIKIPDSLARLTFGCLNPVSHLINDFESKKTPFSTPLAILDAGGGAGFDSFLLKQIFPNAVIYNVDLSHNLLKLGTLEFQKHLNIKVNGDSGVFFLCSSLCELDFFKNIKFDYIISNAALNLIGDKKRVFSLLANLLKDDGSFFLADIAFTKNSAAPKTPRGSALKEGIYNAPTIIYEEDYSGLIFNSFGYSEVVDKKNLKPESLGGSELNFTIFCSHIKKNPPAETETIPCPCGSSVLLKVFLSVNAEASPLYVQMIHNRSLNSARCSKCGRIYQDFVPYYFEWPQKNIKTHVFPSSLKNEKRMILSRLGIFDEPPAGFIFFGYEEFRNFLIEKTSLK
;
A
#
# COMPACT_ATOMS: atom_id res chain seq x y z
N MET A 1 1.92 -26.95 25.50
CA MET A 1 1.08 -25.97 26.21
C MET A 1 1.62 -24.58 25.91
N SER A 2 1.18 -23.99 24.81
CA SER A 2 1.52 -22.63 24.40
C SER A 2 0.62 -21.65 25.14
N LYS A 3 1.15 -20.92 26.11
CA LYS A 3 0.42 -19.80 26.71
C LYS A 3 0.32 -18.69 25.68
N SER A 4 -0.92 -18.39 25.27
CA SER A 4 -1.28 -17.12 24.63
C SER A 4 -0.85 -15.98 25.54
N ILE A 5 0.05 -15.14 25.05
CA ILE A 5 0.33 -13.86 25.69
C ILE A 5 -0.81 -12.94 25.27
N ASP A 6 -1.74 -12.70 26.18
CA ASP A 6 -2.81 -11.70 26.02
C ASP A 6 -2.19 -10.30 25.90
N SER A 7 -2.18 -9.75 24.69
CA SER A 7 -1.60 -8.45 24.30
C SER A 7 -2.50 -7.24 24.59
N ALA A 8 -3.61 -7.41 25.32
CA ALA A 8 -4.67 -6.42 25.42
C ALA A 8 -4.42 -5.21 26.36
N PRO A 9 -3.70 -5.33 27.51
CA PRO A 9 -3.50 -4.19 28.42
C PRO A 9 -2.51 -3.15 27.87
N GLU A 10 -1.35 -3.59 27.38
CA GLU A 10 -0.28 -2.71 26.89
C GLU A 10 -0.69 -1.92 25.63
N ALA A 11 -1.48 -2.53 24.74
CA ALA A 11 -1.97 -1.87 23.53
C ALA A 11 -2.96 -0.74 23.82
N LYS A 12 -3.81 -0.89 24.86
CA LYS A 12 -4.76 0.15 25.29
C LYS A 12 -4.06 1.34 25.94
N ASP A 13 -3.04 1.07 26.75
CA ASP A 13 -2.24 2.12 27.39
C ASP A 13 -1.43 2.93 26.36
N MET A 14 -0.97 2.28 25.29
CA MET A 14 -0.29 2.97 24.19
C MET A 14 -1.23 3.88 23.39
N GLN A 15 -2.44 3.41 23.02
CA GLN A 15 -3.41 4.24 22.30
C GLN A 15 -3.82 5.47 23.12
N LYS A 16 -4.02 5.30 24.42
CA LYS A 16 -4.28 6.42 25.33
C LYS A 16 -3.14 7.45 25.31
N SER A 17 -1.89 6.99 25.38
CA SER A 17 -0.71 7.87 25.32
C SER A 17 -0.57 8.59 23.98
N VAL A 18 -0.86 7.90 22.86
CA VAL A 18 -0.92 8.50 21.51
C VAL A 18 -1.95 9.62 21.46
N ARG A 19 -3.17 9.33 21.94
CA ARG A 19 -4.25 10.30 21.97
C ARG A 19 -3.89 11.52 22.81
N GLU A 20 -3.40 11.33 24.04
CA GLU A 20 -3.01 12.43 24.93
C GLU A 20 -1.94 13.32 24.29
N PHE A 21 -0.95 12.72 23.61
CA PHE A 21 0.09 13.47 22.90
C PHE A 21 -0.50 14.39 21.82
N TYR A 22 -1.28 13.85 20.89
CA TYR A 22 -1.86 14.65 19.79
C TYR A 22 -3.00 15.57 20.25
N ASP A 23 -3.75 15.20 21.30
CA ASP A 23 -4.75 16.08 21.91
C ASP A 23 -4.11 17.29 22.60
N SER A 24 -2.85 17.17 23.06
CA SER A 24 -2.08 18.29 23.61
C SER A 24 -1.40 19.17 22.54
N PHE A 25 -1.51 18.82 21.26
CA PHE A 25 -0.82 19.51 20.18
C PHE A 25 -1.30 20.95 20.01
N LEU A 26 -0.35 21.89 19.93
CA LEU A 26 -0.59 23.33 19.82
C LEU A 26 0.08 23.89 18.55
N PRO A 27 -0.69 24.15 17.47
CA PRO A 27 -0.15 24.51 16.15
C PRO A 27 0.63 25.83 16.13
N GLN A 28 0.37 26.72 17.08
CA GLN A 28 1.06 28.01 17.19
C GLN A 28 2.54 27.87 17.53
N TYR A 29 2.97 26.72 18.05
CA TYR A 29 4.36 26.44 18.40
C TYR A 29 5.08 25.57 17.37
N THR A 30 4.43 25.25 16.24
CA THR A 30 5.03 24.45 15.17
C THR A 30 5.19 25.24 13.88
N SER A 31 6.27 24.96 13.16
CA SER A 31 6.50 25.46 11.81
C SER A 31 5.63 24.69 10.83
N ALA A 32 5.20 25.36 9.75
CA ALA A 32 4.54 24.67 8.65
C ALA A 32 5.51 23.63 8.07
N SER A 33 5.02 22.41 7.86
CA SER A 33 5.81 21.38 7.18
C SER A 33 6.28 21.94 5.84
N LYS A 34 7.54 21.71 5.47
CA LYS A 34 8.02 22.03 4.13
C LYS A 34 7.33 21.04 3.18
N LEU A 35 6.16 21.42 2.69
CA LEU A 35 5.26 20.63 1.82
C LEU A 35 5.85 20.40 0.42
N THR A 36 7.15 20.17 0.31
CA THR A 36 7.87 20.05 -0.96
C THR A 36 7.25 19.01 -1.87
N PHE A 37 6.72 17.91 -1.30
CA PHE A 37 6.02 16.87 -2.05
C PHE A 37 4.65 17.29 -2.60
N TYR A 38 4.00 18.30 -2.01
CA TYR A 38 2.68 18.79 -2.43
C TYR A 38 2.77 20.03 -3.33
N ALA A 39 3.95 20.66 -3.42
CA ALA A 39 4.21 21.71 -4.41
C ALA A 39 4.00 21.22 -5.85
N ASP A 40 4.32 19.95 -6.12
CA ASP A 40 4.07 19.35 -7.45
C ASP A 40 2.58 19.14 -7.72
N LEU A 41 1.77 18.86 -6.69
CA LEU A 41 0.32 18.83 -6.84
C LEU A 41 -0.25 20.20 -7.17
N GLN A 42 0.28 21.28 -6.57
CA GLN A 42 -0.17 22.65 -6.88
C GLN A 42 0.14 23.05 -8.34
N LYS A 43 1.25 22.59 -8.90
CA LYS A 43 1.56 22.78 -10.32
C LYS A 43 0.59 22.04 -11.23
N ARG A 44 0.16 20.85 -10.80
CA ARG A 44 -0.73 19.97 -11.57
C ARG A 44 -2.20 20.39 -11.47
N PHE A 45 -2.60 20.88 -10.32
CA PHE A 45 -3.96 21.35 -10.02
C PHE A 45 -3.87 22.78 -9.50
N ASP A 46 -3.78 23.73 -10.43
CA ASP A 46 -3.60 25.18 -10.20
C ASP A 46 -4.61 25.80 -9.20
N LYS A 47 -5.78 25.19 -9.04
CA LYS A 47 -6.85 25.66 -8.14
C LYS A 47 -6.75 25.15 -6.71
N ILE A 48 -5.88 24.18 -6.40
CA ILE A 48 -5.79 23.65 -5.03
C ILE A 48 -5.13 24.67 -4.11
N LYS A 49 -5.74 24.87 -2.95
CA LYS A 49 -5.21 25.70 -1.88
C LYS A 49 -4.58 24.80 -0.83
N ILE A 50 -3.46 25.24 -0.29
CA ILE A 50 -2.83 24.59 0.86
C ILE A 50 -2.51 25.67 1.88
N PRO A 51 -3.42 25.92 2.85
CA PRO A 51 -3.22 26.94 3.86
C PRO A 51 -2.05 26.59 4.79
N ASP A 52 -1.21 27.56 5.14
CA ASP A 52 -0.13 27.38 6.13
C ASP A 52 -0.65 26.88 7.49
N SER A 53 -1.86 27.29 7.87
CA SER A 53 -2.53 26.83 9.10
C SER A 53 -2.74 25.33 9.09
N LEU A 54 -3.21 24.77 7.97
CA LEU A 54 -3.40 23.33 7.80
C LEU A 54 -2.05 22.59 7.62
N ALA A 55 -1.09 23.20 6.93
CA ALA A 55 0.26 22.66 6.74
C ALA A 55 1.06 22.49 8.04
N ARG A 56 0.68 23.18 9.12
CA ARG A 56 1.23 23.01 10.48
C ARG A 56 0.66 21.81 11.24
N LEU A 57 -0.42 21.22 10.73
CA LEU A 57 -1.18 20.14 11.37
C LEU A 57 -0.89 18.76 10.75
N THR A 58 0.03 18.67 9.78
CA THR A 58 0.37 17.40 9.12
C THR A 58 1.65 16.80 9.67
N PHE A 59 1.64 15.48 9.86
CA PHE A 59 2.72 14.67 10.41
C PHE A 59 3.14 13.53 9.47
N GLY A 60 2.77 13.63 8.18
CA GLY A 60 3.04 12.60 7.18
C GLY A 60 4.53 12.44 6.85
N CYS A 61 4.91 11.26 6.35
CA CYS A 61 6.29 10.91 6.03
C CYS A 61 6.58 10.90 4.52
N LEU A 62 5.56 10.66 3.68
CA LEU A 62 5.61 10.75 2.20
C LEU A 62 4.27 11.30 1.66
N ASN A 63 4.04 11.16 0.35
CA ASN A 63 2.87 11.67 -0.36
C ASN A 63 2.05 10.54 -1.02
N PRO A 64 1.20 9.82 -0.26
CA PRO A 64 0.31 8.79 -0.82
C PRO A 64 -0.77 9.37 -1.76
N VAL A 65 -1.11 10.66 -1.61
CA VAL A 65 -2.11 11.34 -2.45
C VAL A 65 -1.68 11.40 -3.91
N SER A 66 -0.41 11.71 -4.20
CA SER A 66 0.10 11.71 -5.58
C SER A 66 0.00 10.33 -6.24
N HIS A 67 0.30 9.27 -5.51
CA HIS A 67 0.20 7.90 -6.04
C HIS A 67 -1.25 7.48 -6.27
N LEU A 68 -2.16 7.88 -5.39
CA LEU A 68 -3.60 7.71 -5.59
C LEU A 68 -4.09 8.38 -6.87
N ILE A 69 -3.69 9.63 -7.11
CA ILE A 69 -4.07 10.37 -8.32
C ILE A 69 -3.55 9.65 -9.57
N ASN A 70 -2.30 9.17 -9.56
CA ASN A 70 -1.73 8.45 -10.68
C ASN A 70 -2.46 7.12 -10.97
N ASP A 71 -2.82 6.34 -9.94
CA ASP A 71 -3.65 5.14 -10.13
C ASP A 71 -5.04 5.49 -10.66
N PHE A 72 -5.67 6.56 -10.16
CA PHE A 72 -6.97 7.00 -10.63
C PHE A 72 -6.97 7.38 -12.12
N GLU A 73 -6.00 8.18 -12.56
CA GLU A 73 -5.90 8.60 -13.96
C GLU A 73 -5.60 7.45 -14.91
N SER A 74 -4.88 6.42 -14.44
CA SER A 74 -4.63 5.21 -15.23
C SER A 74 -5.93 4.52 -15.66
N LYS A 75 -7.01 4.71 -14.88
CA LYS A 75 -8.36 4.21 -15.17
C LYS A 75 -9.09 5.02 -16.25
N LYS A 76 -8.53 6.16 -16.68
CA LYS A 76 -9.08 7.06 -17.72
C LYS A 76 -10.53 7.50 -17.43
N THR A 77 -10.85 7.72 -16.15
CA THR A 77 -12.17 8.21 -15.71
C THR A 77 -12.11 9.69 -15.30
N PRO A 78 -13.20 10.47 -15.42
CA PRO A 78 -13.21 11.87 -15.01
C PRO A 78 -13.04 12.03 -13.49
N PHE A 79 -12.31 13.05 -13.02
CA PHE A 79 -12.17 13.38 -11.59
C PHE A 79 -13.50 13.69 -10.87
N SER A 80 -14.58 13.94 -11.62
CA SER A 80 -15.93 14.07 -11.08
C SER A 80 -16.61 12.72 -10.76
N THR A 81 -15.96 11.59 -11.02
CA THR A 81 -16.47 10.26 -10.67
C THR A 81 -16.65 10.16 -9.15
N PRO A 82 -17.83 9.75 -8.64
CA PRO A 82 -18.01 9.53 -7.21
C PRO A 82 -17.09 8.42 -6.69
N LEU A 83 -16.38 8.70 -5.59
CA LEU A 83 -15.46 7.77 -4.93
C LEU A 83 -15.75 7.75 -3.43
N ALA A 84 -15.62 6.58 -2.80
CA ALA A 84 -15.53 6.47 -1.35
C ALA A 84 -14.05 6.35 -0.95
N ILE A 85 -13.55 7.29 -0.15
CA ILE A 85 -12.15 7.34 0.29
C ILE A 85 -12.07 7.28 1.82
N LEU A 86 -11.21 6.43 2.35
CA LEU A 86 -10.85 6.38 3.77
C LEU A 86 -9.44 6.96 3.96
N ASP A 87 -9.33 7.99 4.79
CA ASP A 87 -8.08 8.54 5.30
C ASP A 87 -7.87 7.99 6.72
N ALA A 88 -7.07 6.95 6.84
CA ALA A 88 -6.87 6.18 8.07
C ALA A 88 -5.70 6.77 8.87
N GLY A 89 -6.03 7.40 9.99
CA GLY A 89 -5.07 8.17 10.80
C GLY A 89 -4.73 9.52 10.16
N GLY A 90 -5.70 10.16 9.51
CA GLY A 90 -5.48 11.38 8.74
C GLY A 90 -5.30 12.64 9.58
N GLY A 91 -5.34 12.56 10.91
CA GLY A 91 -5.16 13.69 11.82
C GLY A 91 -6.17 14.80 11.56
N ALA A 92 -5.67 16.02 11.33
CA ALA A 92 -6.49 17.17 10.96
C ALA A 92 -7.05 17.10 9.51
N GLY A 93 -6.84 15.99 8.81
CA GLY A 93 -7.35 15.75 7.46
C GLY A 93 -6.62 16.53 6.39
N PHE A 94 -5.29 16.67 6.48
CA PHE A 94 -4.49 17.36 5.46
C PHE A 94 -4.63 16.67 4.10
N ASP A 95 -4.46 15.35 4.04
CA ASP A 95 -4.61 14.57 2.80
C ASP A 95 -6.06 14.58 2.32
N SER A 96 -7.02 14.39 3.23
CA SER A 96 -8.46 14.57 2.97
C SER A 96 -8.80 15.94 2.35
N PHE A 97 -8.17 17.02 2.80
CA PHE A 97 -8.42 18.38 2.32
C PHE A 97 -7.95 18.57 0.88
N LEU A 98 -6.81 17.96 0.52
CA LEU A 98 -6.33 17.94 -0.85
C LEU A 98 -7.21 17.09 -1.75
N LEU A 99 -7.52 15.87 -1.29
CA LEU A 99 -8.37 14.94 -2.04
C LEU A 99 -9.75 15.53 -2.32
N LYS A 100 -10.35 16.27 -1.38
CA LYS A 100 -11.66 16.88 -1.62
C LYS A 100 -11.65 17.96 -2.71
N GLN A 101 -10.54 18.70 -2.84
CA GLN A 101 -10.40 19.70 -3.89
C GLN A 101 -10.17 19.08 -5.28
N ILE A 102 -9.50 17.92 -5.32
CA ILE A 102 -9.15 17.20 -6.55
C ILE A 102 -10.31 16.32 -7.02
N PHE A 103 -11.01 15.66 -6.08
CA PHE A 103 -12.15 14.78 -6.31
C PHE A 103 -13.41 15.41 -5.69
N PRO A 104 -14.06 16.38 -6.37
CA PRO A 104 -15.17 17.15 -5.78
C PRO A 104 -16.35 16.28 -5.33
N ASN A 105 -16.60 15.17 -6.03
CA ASN A 105 -17.69 14.23 -5.74
C ASN A 105 -17.26 13.06 -4.85
N ALA A 106 -16.03 13.04 -4.35
CA ALA A 106 -15.62 12.03 -3.38
C ALA A 106 -16.33 12.22 -2.04
N VAL A 107 -16.72 11.10 -1.45
CA VAL A 107 -17.11 10.97 -0.05
C VAL A 107 -15.89 10.50 0.73
N ILE A 108 -15.40 11.35 1.63
CA ILE A 108 -14.16 11.13 2.36
C ILE A 108 -14.48 10.89 3.82
N TYR A 109 -13.93 9.82 4.37
CA TYR A 109 -13.98 9.49 5.79
C TYR A 109 -12.58 9.60 6.37
N ASN A 110 -12.35 10.61 7.19
CA ASN A 110 -11.13 10.77 7.97
C ASN A 110 -11.34 10.15 9.36
N VAL A 111 -10.58 9.11 9.68
CA VAL A 111 -10.64 8.45 10.99
C VAL A 111 -9.35 8.73 11.73
N ASP A 112 -9.45 9.33 12.92
CA ASP A 112 -8.29 9.59 13.78
C ASP A 112 -8.63 9.39 15.25
N LEU A 113 -7.62 9.20 16.09
CA LEU A 113 -7.80 9.01 17.53
C LEU A 113 -7.84 10.35 18.30
N SER A 114 -7.27 11.43 17.73
CA SER A 114 -7.19 12.75 18.37
C SER A 114 -8.45 13.58 18.13
N HIS A 115 -9.15 13.93 19.21
CA HIS A 115 -10.26 14.88 19.14
C HIS A 115 -9.78 16.28 18.76
N ASN A 116 -8.61 16.70 19.26
CA ASN A 116 -8.09 18.04 19.00
C ASN A 116 -7.77 18.23 17.51
N LEU A 117 -7.06 17.28 16.89
CA LEU A 117 -6.73 17.36 15.47
C LEU A 117 -7.98 17.35 14.59
N LEU A 118 -8.96 16.48 14.89
CA LEU A 118 -10.23 16.45 14.17
C LEU A 118 -11.00 17.77 14.29
N LYS A 119 -10.99 18.39 15.48
CA LYS A 119 -11.61 19.71 15.71
C LYS A 119 -10.89 20.80 14.90
N LEU A 120 -9.56 20.85 14.95
CA LEU A 120 -8.76 21.82 14.19
C LEU A 120 -8.99 21.67 12.68
N GLY A 121 -8.95 20.44 12.18
CA GLY A 121 -9.23 20.15 10.77
C GLY A 121 -10.63 20.57 10.35
N THR A 122 -11.64 20.31 11.18
CA THR A 122 -13.01 20.78 10.93
C THR A 122 -13.09 22.29 10.73
N LEU A 123 -12.36 23.07 11.54
CA LEU A 123 -12.29 24.53 11.41
C LEU A 123 -11.60 24.94 10.10
N GLU A 124 -10.52 24.26 9.71
CA GLU A 124 -9.79 24.55 8.47
C GLU A 124 -10.64 24.24 7.21
N PHE A 125 -11.38 23.13 7.20
CA PHE A 125 -12.33 22.80 6.11
C PHE A 125 -13.43 23.85 5.98
N GLN A 126 -14.02 24.28 7.10
CA GLN A 126 -15.05 25.32 7.08
C GLN A 126 -14.48 26.66 6.59
N LYS A 127 -13.29 27.04 7.09
CA LYS A 127 -12.65 28.33 6.78
C LYS A 127 -12.19 28.42 5.32
N HIS A 128 -11.60 27.35 4.78
CA HIS A 128 -10.90 27.42 3.50
C HIS A 128 -11.66 26.78 2.34
N LEU A 129 -12.56 25.83 2.60
CA LEU A 129 -13.37 25.17 1.56
C LEU A 129 -14.88 25.44 1.70
N ASN A 130 -15.31 26.14 2.77
CA ASN A 130 -16.73 26.30 3.11
C ASN A 130 -17.47 24.96 3.25
N ILE A 131 -16.77 23.94 3.75
CA ILE A 131 -17.28 22.59 3.96
C ILE A 131 -17.62 22.43 5.44
N LYS A 132 -18.89 22.15 5.72
CA LYS A 132 -19.34 21.71 7.04
C LYS A 132 -19.07 20.21 7.18
N VAL A 133 -17.94 19.86 7.80
CA VAL A 133 -17.58 18.46 8.12
C VAL A 133 -18.69 17.80 8.94
N ASN A 134 -18.98 16.53 8.65
CA ASN A 134 -20.11 15.77 9.19
C ASN A 134 -21.50 16.35 8.82
N GLY A 135 -21.57 17.20 7.80
CA GLY A 135 -22.81 17.60 7.11
C GLY A 135 -22.93 16.96 5.72
N ASP A 136 -23.67 17.61 4.83
CA ASP A 136 -24.02 17.05 3.50
C ASP A 136 -22.91 17.21 2.43
N SER A 137 -21.71 17.64 2.83
CA SER A 137 -20.59 17.91 1.92
C SER A 137 -19.79 16.66 1.51
N GLY A 138 -20.14 15.49 2.06
CA GLY A 138 -19.42 14.24 1.83
C GLY A 138 -18.03 14.20 2.46
N VAL A 139 -17.81 14.90 3.58
CA VAL A 139 -16.57 14.81 4.36
C VAL A 139 -16.94 14.51 5.80
N PHE A 140 -16.47 13.38 6.30
CA PHE A 140 -16.78 12.87 7.63
C PHE A 140 -15.53 12.70 8.46
N PHE A 141 -15.52 13.28 9.66
CA PHE A 141 -14.44 13.16 10.63
C PHE A 141 -14.94 12.32 11.80
N LEU A 142 -14.26 11.19 12.03
CA LEU A 142 -14.67 10.17 12.98
C LEU A 142 -13.56 9.96 14.00
N CYS A 143 -13.87 10.18 15.27
CA CYS A 143 -12.94 9.92 16.34
C CYS A 143 -13.01 8.45 16.76
N SER A 144 -12.04 7.64 16.33
CA SER A 144 -12.01 6.21 16.62
C SER A 144 -10.59 5.66 16.52
N SER A 145 -10.34 4.55 17.23
CA SER A 145 -9.17 3.72 16.97
C SER A 145 -9.29 3.03 15.61
N LEU A 146 -8.18 2.93 14.87
CA LEU A 146 -8.12 2.12 13.65
C LEU A 146 -8.26 0.61 13.94
N CYS A 147 -8.13 0.19 15.20
CA CYS A 147 -8.45 -1.17 15.63
C CYS A 147 -9.97 -1.44 15.75
N GLU A 148 -10.81 -0.41 15.63
CA GLU A 148 -12.25 -0.45 15.90
C GLU A 148 -13.08 0.04 14.71
N LEU A 149 -12.67 -0.31 13.49
CA LEU A 149 -13.35 0.13 12.25
C LEU A 149 -14.59 -0.68 11.87
N ASP A 150 -15.06 -1.60 12.72
CA ASP A 150 -16.22 -2.48 12.43
C ASP A 150 -17.55 -1.73 12.30
N PHE A 151 -17.61 -0.45 12.68
CA PHE A 151 -18.80 0.39 12.50
C PHE A 151 -19.09 0.68 11.01
N PHE A 152 -18.10 0.54 10.12
CA PHE A 152 -18.29 0.59 8.67
C PHE A 152 -18.92 -0.71 8.14
N LYS A 153 -20.20 -0.96 8.45
CA LYS A 153 -20.86 -2.22 8.09
C LYS A 153 -21.17 -2.38 6.60
N ASN A 154 -21.56 -1.29 5.93
CA ASN A 154 -22.10 -1.33 4.56
C ASN A 154 -21.32 -0.45 3.58
N ILE A 155 -20.08 -0.08 3.93
CA ILE A 155 -19.24 0.78 3.11
C ILE A 155 -18.02 -0.01 2.66
N LYS A 156 -17.72 0.09 1.38
CA LYS A 156 -16.44 -0.35 0.80
C LYS A 156 -15.80 0.84 0.12
N PHE A 157 -14.50 1.00 0.31
CA PHE A 157 -13.75 2.14 -0.19
C PHE A 157 -13.09 1.83 -1.53
N ASP A 158 -13.20 2.77 -2.47
CA ASP A 158 -12.42 2.78 -3.71
C ASP A 158 -10.94 3.00 -3.40
N TYR A 159 -10.68 3.90 -2.45
CA TYR A 159 -9.34 4.20 -1.98
C TYR A 159 -9.24 4.20 -0.47
N ILE A 160 -8.18 3.61 0.05
CA ILE A 160 -7.73 3.82 1.42
C ILE A 160 -6.38 4.52 1.34
N ILE A 161 -6.11 5.48 2.21
CA ILE A 161 -4.78 6.04 2.42
C ILE A 161 -4.43 5.99 3.90
N SER A 162 -3.15 5.87 4.21
CA SER A 162 -2.60 6.02 5.56
C SER A 162 -1.21 6.61 5.44
N ASN A 163 -0.89 7.61 6.25
CA ASN A 163 0.39 8.31 6.19
C ASN A 163 0.97 8.46 7.59
N ALA A 164 2.02 7.70 7.91
CA ALA A 164 2.71 7.73 9.20
C ALA A 164 1.82 7.42 10.43
N ALA A 165 0.69 6.74 10.24
CA ALA A 165 -0.24 6.44 11.33
C ALA A 165 -0.01 5.04 11.93
N LEU A 166 0.31 4.04 11.11
CA LEU A 166 0.29 2.64 11.58
C LEU A 166 1.42 2.35 12.56
N ASN A 167 2.55 3.05 12.48
CA ASN A 167 3.64 2.98 13.46
C ASN A 167 3.25 3.35 14.90
N LEU A 168 2.06 3.89 15.13
CA LEU A 168 1.53 4.21 16.46
C LEU A 168 0.48 3.19 16.95
N ILE A 169 0.37 2.05 16.26
CA ILE A 169 -0.66 1.02 16.51
C ILE A 169 -0.01 -0.28 16.97
N GLY A 170 -0.49 -0.79 18.10
CA GLY A 170 0.00 -2.02 18.71
C GLY A 170 -0.40 -3.26 17.92
N ASP A 171 -1.69 -3.39 17.60
CA ASP A 171 -2.21 -4.52 16.83
C ASP A 171 -2.36 -4.17 15.35
N LYS A 172 -1.23 -4.10 14.63
CA LYS A 172 -1.23 -3.86 13.18
C LYS A 172 -1.97 -4.95 12.41
N LYS A 173 -1.91 -6.21 12.87
CA LYS A 173 -2.60 -7.35 12.25
C LYS A 173 -4.10 -7.10 12.18
N ARG A 174 -4.70 -6.67 13.30
CA ARG A 174 -6.12 -6.31 13.35
C ARG A 174 -6.46 -5.18 12.40
N VAL A 175 -5.65 -4.13 12.35
CA VAL A 175 -5.89 -2.98 11.45
C VAL A 175 -5.81 -3.39 9.99
N PHE A 176 -4.78 -4.12 9.56
CA PHE A 176 -4.69 -4.58 8.18
C PHE A 176 -5.86 -5.50 7.79
N SER A 177 -6.31 -6.38 8.69
CA SER A 177 -7.51 -7.21 8.46
C SER A 177 -8.78 -6.37 8.28
N LEU A 178 -8.97 -5.34 9.12
CA LEU A 178 -10.09 -4.41 9.00
C LEU A 178 -10.05 -3.61 7.69
N LEU A 179 -8.90 -3.02 7.36
CA LEU A 179 -8.72 -2.26 6.12
C LEU A 179 -8.92 -3.14 4.88
N ALA A 180 -8.44 -4.39 4.90
CA ALA A 180 -8.68 -5.36 3.83
C ALA A 180 -10.16 -5.67 3.66
N ASN A 181 -10.90 -5.84 4.76
CA ASN A 181 -12.35 -6.00 4.70
C ASN A 181 -13.03 -4.76 4.11
N LEU A 182 -12.56 -3.55 4.44
CA LEU A 182 -13.17 -2.29 4.00
C LEU A 182 -12.80 -1.88 2.56
N LEU A 183 -11.72 -2.41 1.99
CA LEU A 183 -11.33 -2.10 0.61
C LEU A 183 -12.25 -2.82 -0.39
N LYS A 184 -12.66 -2.14 -1.48
CA LYS A 184 -13.29 -2.80 -2.63
C LYS A 184 -12.32 -3.80 -3.29
N ASP A 185 -12.85 -4.81 -3.99
CA ASP A 185 -12.01 -5.85 -4.62
C ASP A 185 -11.11 -5.32 -5.75
N ASP A 186 -11.53 -4.22 -6.38
CA ASP A 186 -10.79 -3.42 -7.37
C ASP A 186 -10.25 -2.09 -6.79
N GLY A 187 -10.38 -1.90 -5.48
CA GLY A 187 -9.90 -0.73 -4.76
C GLY A 187 -8.38 -0.71 -4.60
N SER A 188 -7.83 0.44 -4.23
CA SER A 188 -6.40 0.62 -3.94
C SER A 188 -6.17 1.20 -2.56
N PHE A 189 -5.20 0.65 -1.83
CA PHE A 189 -4.73 1.19 -0.57
C PHE A 189 -3.30 1.73 -0.74
N PHE A 190 -3.09 3.01 -0.44
CA PHE A 190 -1.76 3.62 -0.40
C PHE A 190 -1.29 3.81 1.04
N LEU A 191 -0.29 3.04 1.44
CA LEU A 191 0.32 3.12 2.77
C LEU A 191 1.68 3.80 2.68
N ALA A 192 1.80 5.01 3.23
CA ALA A 192 3.07 5.64 3.50
C ALA A 192 3.45 5.42 4.97
N ASP A 193 4.58 4.76 5.24
CA ASP A 193 5.05 4.57 6.61
C ASP A 193 6.58 4.39 6.72
N ILE A 194 7.06 4.20 7.94
CA ILE A 194 8.47 4.04 8.30
C ILE A 194 8.72 2.61 8.78
N ALA A 195 9.80 1.99 8.33
CA ALA A 195 10.20 0.65 8.72
C ALA A 195 11.71 0.57 8.97
N PHE A 196 12.12 -0.44 9.75
CA PHE A 196 13.52 -0.82 9.82
C PHE A 196 13.95 -1.58 8.57
N THR A 197 15.12 -1.23 8.03
CA THR A 197 15.79 -2.04 7.00
C THR A 197 16.31 -3.35 7.59
N LYS A 198 16.53 -4.36 6.73
CA LYS A 198 17.03 -5.70 7.12
C LYS A 198 18.29 -5.67 7.99
N ASN A 199 19.22 -4.75 7.72
CA ASN A 199 20.49 -4.64 8.43
C ASN A 199 20.44 -3.68 9.63
N SER A 200 19.26 -3.19 10.00
CA SER A 200 19.10 -2.29 11.15
C SER A 200 19.17 -3.09 12.44
N ALA A 201 19.96 -2.60 13.40
CA ALA A 201 20.00 -3.12 14.77
C ALA A 201 18.77 -2.62 15.55
N ALA A 202 17.56 -3.01 15.12
CA ALA A 202 16.32 -2.55 15.73
C ALA A 202 16.35 -2.84 17.25
N PRO A 203 15.85 -1.92 18.09
CA PRO A 203 15.83 -2.13 19.53
C PRO A 203 15.02 -3.38 19.88
N LYS A 204 15.62 -4.34 20.60
CA LYS A 204 14.94 -5.58 21.05
C LYS A 204 13.84 -5.33 22.09
N THR A 205 13.88 -4.18 22.74
CA THR A 205 12.88 -3.71 23.69
C THR A 205 12.34 -2.37 23.20
N PRO A 206 11.02 -2.11 23.35
CA PRO A 206 10.44 -0.79 23.15
C PRO A 206 11.33 0.25 23.82
N ARG A 207 11.86 1.22 23.07
CA ARG A 207 12.45 2.39 23.72
C ARG A 207 11.28 3.10 24.36
N GLY A 208 11.16 2.95 25.68
CA GLY A 208 10.13 3.58 26.50
C GLY A 208 10.35 5.08 26.61
N SER A 209 10.48 5.80 25.49
CA SER A 209 10.36 7.24 25.47
C SER A 209 8.98 7.60 24.95
N ALA A 210 8.30 8.50 25.67
CA ALA A 210 7.04 9.05 25.24
C ALA A 210 7.14 9.53 23.78
N LEU A 211 6.04 9.48 23.01
CA LEU A 211 5.92 10.00 21.64
C LEU A 211 6.46 11.42 21.43
N LYS A 212 6.71 12.15 22.53
CA LYS A 212 7.42 13.43 22.60
C LYS A 212 8.74 13.48 21.83
N GLU A 213 9.38 12.34 21.54
CA GLU A 213 10.62 12.28 20.74
C GLU A 213 10.40 11.97 19.25
N GLY A 214 9.15 12.00 18.76
CA GLY A 214 8.81 11.83 17.35
C GLY A 214 8.54 10.38 16.92
N ILE A 215 7.94 10.20 15.73
CA ILE A 215 7.45 8.90 15.25
C ILE A 215 8.55 7.84 15.08
N TYR A 216 9.80 8.24 14.83
CA TYR A 216 10.93 7.31 14.70
C TYR A 216 11.28 6.57 16.00
N ASN A 217 10.77 7.04 17.14
CA ASN A 217 10.89 6.39 18.44
C ASN A 217 9.66 5.54 18.78
N ALA A 218 8.68 5.44 17.87
CA ALA A 218 7.50 4.65 18.13
C ALA A 218 7.87 3.18 18.35
N PRO A 219 7.42 2.56 19.45
CA PRO A 219 7.86 1.22 19.85
C PRO A 219 7.33 0.12 18.92
N THR A 220 6.44 0.46 18.00
CA THR A 220 5.79 -0.49 17.09
C THR A 220 6.27 -0.38 15.65
N ILE A 221 7.37 0.34 15.40
CA ILE A 221 8.05 0.24 14.10
C ILE A 221 8.57 -1.19 13.93
N ILE A 222 8.30 -1.79 12.77
CA ILE A 222 8.70 -3.16 12.42
C ILE A 222 9.61 -3.14 11.19
N TYR A 223 10.17 -4.30 10.83
CA TYR A 223 11.00 -4.43 9.64
C TYR A 223 10.16 -4.38 8.35
N GLU A 224 10.80 -4.01 7.24
CA GLU A 224 10.16 -4.01 5.90
C GLU A 224 9.60 -5.39 5.52
N GLU A 225 10.32 -6.46 5.86
CA GLU A 225 9.90 -7.84 5.61
C GLU A 225 8.64 -8.18 6.43
N ASP A 226 8.53 -7.70 7.67
CA ASP A 226 7.35 -7.88 8.51
C ASP A 226 6.14 -7.10 7.98
N TYR A 227 6.34 -5.85 7.55
CA TYR A 227 5.30 -5.07 6.87
C TYR A 227 4.77 -5.80 5.64
N SER A 228 5.69 -6.27 4.80
CA SER A 228 5.36 -7.02 3.58
C SER A 228 4.54 -8.28 3.92
N GLY A 229 4.93 -9.02 4.96
CA GLY A 229 4.17 -10.18 5.44
C GLY A 229 2.77 -9.83 5.94
N LEU A 230 2.61 -8.77 6.73
CA LEU A 230 1.30 -8.33 7.25
C LEU A 230 0.35 -7.88 6.13
N ILE A 231 0.86 -7.08 5.19
CA ILE A 231 0.12 -6.61 4.03
C ILE A 231 -0.28 -7.80 3.17
N PHE A 232 0.67 -8.68 2.85
CA PHE A 232 0.41 -9.86 2.03
C PHE A 232 -0.67 -10.76 2.67
N ASN A 233 -0.57 -11.05 3.96
CA ASN A 233 -1.53 -11.91 4.66
C ASN A 233 -2.96 -11.33 4.68
N SER A 234 -3.11 -10.02 4.52
CA SER A 234 -4.42 -9.36 4.58
C SER A 234 -4.99 -9.02 3.20
N PHE A 235 -4.14 -8.64 2.24
CA PHE A 235 -4.55 -8.15 0.92
C PHE A 235 -4.08 -9.03 -0.24
N GLY A 236 -3.03 -9.82 -0.08
CA GLY A 236 -2.49 -10.69 -1.13
C GLY A 236 -1.58 -10.00 -2.15
N TYR A 237 -1.60 -8.67 -2.30
CA TYR A 237 -0.68 -7.98 -3.21
C TYR A 237 -0.25 -6.59 -2.71
N SER A 238 1.03 -6.28 -2.88
CA SER A 238 1.58 -4.95 -2.68
C SER A 238 2.82 -4.69 -3.53
N GLU A 239 3.01 -3.45 -3.94
CA GLU A 239 4.19 -2.94 -4.62
C GLU A 239 4.68 -1.67 -3.91
N VAL A 240 5.99 -1.55 -3.69
CA VAL A 240 6.58 -0.32 -3.15
C VAL A 240 6.79 0.68 -4.29
N VAL A 241 6.05 1.80 -4.27
CA VAL A 241 6.00 2.81 -5.33
C VAL A 241 6.84 4.07 -5.04
N ASP A 242 7.22 4.30 -3.78
CA ASP A 242 8.24 5.28 -3.38
C ASP A 242 9.01 4.72 -2.19
N LYS A 243 10.32 4.96 -2.14
CA LYS A 243 11.20 4.45 -1.08
C LYS A 243 12.39 5.37 -0.89
N LYS A 244 12.65 5.76 0.36
CA LYS A 244 13.81 6.57 0.75
C LYS A 244 14.47 5.97 1.98
N ASN A 245 15.77 5.76 1.90
CA ASN A 245 16.56 5.28 3.05
C ASN A 245 17.00 6.48 3.89
N LEU A 246 16.87 6.34 5.20
CA LEU A 246 17.24 7.36 6.17
C LEU A 246 18.16 6.80 7.24
N LYS A 247 19.10 7.64 7.65
CA LYS A 247 19.95 7.46 8.83
C LYS A 247 19.80 8.69 9.70
N PRO A 248 18.85 8.70 10.66
CA PRO A 248 18.62 9.86 11.51
C PRO A 248 19.83 10.02 12.45
N GLU A 249 20.73 10.95 12.13
CA GLU A 249 21.92 11.24 12.94
C GLU A 249 21.56 11.58 14.39
N SER A 250 20.38 12.18 14.60
CA SER A 250 19.80 12.57 15.89
C SER A 250 19.31 11.40 16.76
N LEU A 251 19.21 10.16 16.25
CA LEU A 251 18.73 8.99 17.01
C LEU A 251 19.86 8.08 17.53
N GLY A 252 21.11 8.55 17.47
CA GLY A 252 22.23 7.95 18.20
C GLY A 252 22.94 6.80 17.50
N GLY A 253 23.33 6.97 16.24
CA GLY A 253 24.49 6.25 15.68
C GLY A 253 24.23 5.36 14.47
N SER A 254 25.34 5.00 13.82
CA SER A 254 25.53 4.28 12.55
C SER A 254 24.81 2.94 12.35
N GLU A 255 24.00 2.48 13.31
CA GLU A 255 23.43 1.13 13.37
C GLU A 255 21.91 1.06 13.11
N LEU A 256 21.18 2.17 13.33
CA LEU A 256 19.75 2.25 13.01
C LEU A 256 19.55 2.75 11.58
N ASN A 257 19.00 1.88 10.75
CA ASN A 257 18.76 2.14 9.34
C ASN A 257 17.27 2.03 9.06
N PHE A 258 16.65 3.16 8.72
CA PHE A 258 15.22 3.24 8.43
C PHE A 258 14.99 3.36 6.93
N THR A 259 13.81 2.94 6.53
CA THR A 259 13.22 3.28 5.25
C THR A 259 11.91 4.00 5.51
N ILE A 260 11.67 5.09 4.78
CA ILE A 260 10.31 5.57 4.55
C ILE A 260 9.87 5.04 3.20
N PHE A 261 8.71 4.40 3.15
CA PHE A 261 8.18 3.80 1.93
C PHE A 261 6.73 4.21 1.72
N CYS A 262 6.30 4.19 0.47
CA CYS A 262 4.89 4.22 0.07
C CYS A 262 4.58 2.94 -0.70
N SER A 263 3.65 2.14 -0.21
CA SER A 263 3.19 0.91 -0.87
C SER A 263 1.83 1.10 -1.50
N HIS A 264 1.69 0.67 -2.75
CA HIS A 264 0.42 0.45 -3.42
C HIS A 264 -0.05 -0.97 -3.15
N ILE A 265 -1.17 -1.09 -2.45
CA ILE A 265 -1.72 -2.35 -1.94
C ILE A 265 -3.06 -2.59 -2.63
N LYS A 266 -3.26 -3.81 -3.12
CA LYS A 266 -4.51 -4.23 -3.78
C LYS A 266 -4.89 -5.63 -3.31
N LYS A 267 -6.18 -5.94 -3.37
CA LYS A 267 -6.70 -7.31 -3.16
C LYS A 267 -6.30 -8.27 -4.28
N ASN A 268 -6.16 -7.71 -5.48
CA ASN A 268 -5.80 -8.42 -6.69
C ASN A 268 -4.63 -7.69 -7.35
N PRO A 269 -3.69 -8.41 -7.98
CA PRO A 269 -2.61 -7.76 -8.69
C PRO A 269 -3.16 -7.01 -9.91
N PRO A 270 -2.50 -5.94 -10.36
CA PRO A 270 -2.86 -5.29 -11.61
C PRO A 270 -2.70 -6.26 -12.78
N ALA A 271 -3.69 -6.27 -13.67
CA ALA A 271 -3.68 -7.02 -14.91
C ALA A 271 -4.16 -6.13 -16.04
N GLU A 272 -3.53 -6.27 -17.20
CA GLU A 272 -4.09 -5.74 -18.44
C GLU A 272 -5.27 -6.60 -18.88
N THR A 273 -6.15 -6.01 -19.68
CA THR A 273 -7.31 -6.73 -20.18
C THR A 273 -7.25 -6.77 -21.70
N GLU A 274 -7.19 -7.98 -22.23
CA GLU A 274 -7.14 -8.27 -23.66
C GLU A 274 -8.41 -9.00 -24.09
N THR A 275 -8.79 -8.85 -25.36
CA THR A 275 -9.92 -9.59 -25.93
C THR A 275 -9.42 -10.54 -27.00
N ILE A 276 -9.66 -11.83 -26.82
CA ILE A 276 -9.23 -12.87 -27.75
C ILE A 276 -10.42 -13.50 -28.49
N PRO A 277 -10.30 -13.80 -29.79
CA PRO A 277 -11.37 -14.44 -30.55
C PRO A 277 -11.50 -15.93 -30.18
N CYS A 278 -12.73 -16.42 -30.08
CA CYS A 278 -13.04 -17.83 -29.90
C CYS A 278 -13.55 -18.47 -31.19
N PRO A 279 -13.13 -19.70 -31.55
CA PRO A 279 -13.64 -20.40 -32.73
C PRO A 279 -15.16 -20.64 -32.77
N CYS A 280 -15.88 -20.49 -31.65
CA CYS A 280 -17.35 -20.50 -31.65
C CYS A 280 -18.00 -19.16 -32.06
N GLY A 281 -17.18 -18.18 -32.46
CA GLY A 281 -17.59 -16.84 -32.88
C GLY A 281 -17.78 -15.83 -31.75
N SER A 282 -17.48 -16.18 -30.49
CA SER A 282 -17.52 -15.23 -29.36
C SER A 282 -16.17 -14.56 -29.15
N SER A 283 -16.16 -13.42 -28.47
CA SER A 283 -14.94 -12.81 -27.92
C SER A 283 -14.80 -13.18 -26.43
N VAL A 284 -13.57 -13.42 -25.98
CA VAL A 284 -13.27 -13.80 -24.58
C VAL A 284 -12.36 -12.75 -23.96
N LEU A 285 -12.74 -12.29 -22.77
CA LEU A 285 -11.93 -11.35 -21.98
C LEU A 285 -10.82 -12.11 -21.25
N LEU A 286 -9.58 -11.71 -21.47
CA LEU A 286 -8.40 -12.27 -20.82
C LEU A 286 -7.75 -11.21 -19.92
N LYS A 287 -7.52 -11.56 -18.65
CA LYS A 287 -6.67 -10.75 -17.77
C LYS A 287 -5.22 -11.21 -17.92
N VAL A 288 -4.36 -10.30 -18.35
CA VAL A 288 -2.94 -10.53 -18.60
C VAL A 288 -2.12 -9.86 -17.51
N PHE A 289 -1.51 -10.68 -16.65
CA PHE A 289 -0.54 -10.26 -15.65
C PHE A 289 0.84 -10.29 -16.32
N LEU A 290 1.33 -9.12 -16.76
CA LEU A 290 2.56 -8.99 -17.52
C LEU A 290 3.83 -9.28 -16.69
N SER A 291 3.85 -8.88 -15.42
CA SER A 291 4.95 -9.13 -14.49
C SER A 291 4.46 -9.93 -13.29
N VAL A 292 4.72 -11.23 -13.29
CA VAL A 292 4.39 -12.13 -12.20
C VAL A 292 5.66 -12.39 -11.41
N ASN A 293 5.70 -11.97 -10.15
CA ASN A 293 6.75 -12.38 -9.22
C ASN A 293 6.10 -13.22 -8.12
N ALA A 294 6.10 -14.55 -8.31
CA ALA A 294 5.56 -15.48 -7.34
C ALA A 294 6.31 -15.48 -5.99
N GLU A 295 7.56 -14.99 -5.95
CA GLU A 295 8.28 -14.77 -4.68
C GLU A 295 7.73 -13.55 -3.93
N ALA A 296 7.20 -12.55 -4.64
CA ALA A 296 6.67 -11.33 -4.03
C ALA A 296 5.19 -11.46 -3.61
N SER A 297 4.47 -12.50 -4.07
CA SER A 297 3.07 -12.69 -3.72
C SER A 297 2.64 -14.17 -3.87
N PRO A 298 2.36 -14.87 -2.75
CA PRO A 298 1.72 -16.19 -2.77
C PRO A 298 0.34 -16.24 -3.45
N LEU A 299 -0.31 -15.10 -3.74
CA LEU A 299 -1.52 -15.08 -4.56
C LEU A 299 -1.23 -15.58 -5.98
N TYR A 300 -0.11 -15.15 -6.57
CA TYR A 300 0.32 -15.65 -7.87
C TYR A 300 0.59 -17.16 -7.83
N VAL A 301 1.22 -17.66 -6.77
CA VAL A 301 1.43 -19.09 -6.54
C VAL A 301 0.09 -19.84 -6.58
N GLN A 302 -0.93 -19.38 -5.84
CA GLN A 302 -2.26 -19.99 -5.88
C GLN A 302 -2.90 -19.93 -7.27
N MET A 303 -2.80 -18.78 -7.96
CA MET A 303 -3.33 -18.63 -9.32
C MET A 303 -2.67 -19.60 -10.31
N ILE A 304 -1.39 -19.91 -10.10
CA ILE A 304 -0.62 -20.87 -10.90
C ILE A 304 -1.08 -22.30 -10.61
N HIS A 305 -1.19 -22.68 -9.34
CA HIS A 305 -1.71 -24.01 -8.96
C HIS A 305 -3.14 -24.25 -9.49
N ASN A 306 -3.99 -23.22 -9.41
CA ASN A 306 -5.38 -23.27 -9.84
C ASN A 306 -5.58 -23.05 -11.35
N ARG A 307 -4.49 -22.81 -12.11
CA ARG A 307 -4.50 -22.49 -13.54
C ARG A 307 -5.39 -21.29 -13.90
N SER A 308 -5.50 -20.34 -12.98
CA SER A 308 -6.26 -19.10 -13.17
C SER A 308 -5.38 -17.94 -13.66
N LEU A 309 -4.05 -18.01 -13.49
CA LEU A 309 -3.11 -17.01 -14.02
C LEU A 309 -3.15 -16.98 -15.54
N ASN A 310 -3.27 -15.78 -16.12
CA ASN A 310 -3.36 -15.53 -17.57
C ASN A 310 -4.28 -16.53 -18.29
N SER A 311 -5.44 -16.80 -17.69
CA SER A 311 -6.42 -17.74 -18.21
C SER A 311 -7.77 -17.07 -18.44
N ALA A 312 -8.53 -17.58 -19.39
CA ALA A 312 -9.90 -17.17 -19.65
C ALA A 312 -10.75 -18.36 -20.09
N ARG A 313 -12.06 -18.29 -19.82
CA ARG A 313 -13.02 -19.31 -20.26
C ARG A 313 -14.10 -18.66 -21.11
N CYS A 314 -14.30 -19.20 -22.31
CA CYS A 314 -15.40 -18.79 -23.17
C CYS A 314 -16.74 -19.14 -22.51
N SER A 315 -17.60 -18.16 -22.28
CA SER A 315 -18.94 -18.36 -21.71
C SER A 315 -19.89 -19.12 -22.65
N LYS A 316 -19.66 -19.05 -23.97
CA LYS A 316 -20.52 -19.67 -24.99
C LYS A 316 -20.23 -21.17 -25.20
N CYS A 317 -18.97 -21.55 -25.44
CA CYS A 317 -18.60 -22.94 -25.73
C CYS A 317 -17.80 -23.62 -24.62
N GLY A 318 -17.49 -22.92 -23.53
CA GLY A 318 -16.77 -23.46 -22.39
C GLY A 318 -15.27 -23.67 -22.60
N ARG A 319 -14.74 -23.39 -23.81
CA ARG A 319 -13.31 -23.54 -24.14
C ARG A 319 -12.46 -22.64 -23.23
N ILE A 320 -11.37 -23.21 -22.72
CA ILE A 320 -10.42 -22.53 -21.85
C ILE A 320 -9.22 -22.09 -22.68
N TYR A 321 -8.80 -20.85 -22.47
CA TYR A 321 -7.62 -20.22 -23.02
C TYR A 321 -6.65 -19.99 -21.88
N GLN A 322 -5.40 -20.37 -22.05
CA GLN A 322 -4.34 -20.19 -21.08
C GLN A 322 -3.11 -19.71 -21.82
N ASP A 323 -2.56 -18.58 -21.40
CA ASP A 323 -1.24 -18.15 -21.83
C ASP A 323 -0.21 -18.74 -20.87
N PHE A 324 0.69 -19.54 -21.41
CA PHE A 324 1.67 -20.31 -20.66
C PHE A 324 2.97 -19.50 -20.56
N VAL A 325 3.09 -18.65 -19.55
CA VAL A 325 4.34 -17.94 -19.29
C VAL A 325 4.91 -18.34 -17.94
N PRO A 326 6.01 -19.13 -17.90
CA PRO A 326 6.91 -19.11 -16.77
C PRO A 326 7.60 -17.73 -16.72
N TYR A 327 7.06 -16.85 -15.87
CA TYR A 327 7.62 -15.60 -15.33
C TYR A 327 8.65 -14.90 -16.23
N TYR A 328 8.16 -13.89 -16.93
CA TYR A 328 8.91 -13.07 -17.85
C TYR A 328 9.67 -11.99 -17.09
N PHE A 329 10.99 -11.94 -17.24
CA PHE A 329 11.80 -10.81 -16.80
C PHE A 329 12.29 -10.05 -18.03
N GLU A 330 11.93 -8.77 -18.13
CA GLU A 330 12.60 -7.84 -19.03
C GLU A 330 13.78 -7.21 -18.29
N TRP A 331 14.99 -7.36 -18.83
CA TRP A 331 16.15 -6.60 -18.37
C TRP A 331 16.25 -5.29 -19.16
N PRO A 332 16.03 -4.11 -18.53
CA PRO A 332 15.89 -2.84 -19.27
C PRO A 332 17.11 -2.45 -20.10
N GLN A 333 18.30 -2.98 -19.77
CA GLN A 333 19.54 -2.57 -20.42
C GLN A 333 19.93 -3.45 -21.63
N LYS A 334 19.29 -4.61 -21.85
CA LYS A 334 19.79 -5.58 -22.85
C LYS A 334 18.76 -6.37 -23.67
N ASN A 335 17.46 -6.07 -23.59
CA ASN A 335 16.42 -6.82 -24.33
C ASN A 335 16.51 -8.36 -24.15
N ILE A 336 17.00 -8.82 -22.99
CA ILE A 336 17.08 -10.25 -22.69
C ILE A 336 15.71 -10.70 -22.18
N LYS A 337 15.13 -11.68 -22.88
CA LYS A 337 13.82 -12.27 -22.62
C LYS A 337 14.03 -13.70 -22.12
N THR A 338 13.96 -13.91 -20.81
CA THR A 338 14.26 -15.20 -20.18
C THR A 338 13.08 -15.65 -19.31
N HIS A 339 12.75 -16.94 -19.39
CA HIS A 339 11.77 -17.55 -18.49
C HIS A 339 12.45 -17.94 -17.17
N VAL A 340 11.93 -17.40 -16.07
CA VAL A 340 12.48 -17.63 -14.73
C VAL A 340 11.46 -18.42 -13.94
N PHE A 341 11.82 -19.58 -13.42
CA PHE A 341 10.93 -20.35 -12.56
C PHE A 341 11.07 -19.88 -11.10
N PRO A 342 10.01 -19.68 -10.29
CA PRO A 342 10.13 -19.19 -8.93
C PRO A 342 10.85 -20.23 -8.09
N SER A 343 11.74 -19.76 -7.24
CA SER A 343 12.47 -20.58 -6.28
C SER A 343 11.51 -21.30 -5.32
N SER A 344 10.45 -20.61 -4.89
CA SER A 344 9.35 -21.13 -4.08
C SER A 344 8.66 -22.36 -4.68
N LEU A 345 8.64 -22.48 -6.01
CA LEU A 345 8.00 -23.59 -6.71
C LEU A 345 9.02 -24.61 -7.25
N LYS A 346 10.32 -24.42 -7.03
CA LYS A 346 11.39 -25.19 -7.68
C LYS A 346 11.23 -26.71 -7.57
N ASN A 347 10.77 -27.20 -6.41
CA ASN A 347 10.53 -28.63 -6.18
C ASN A 347 9.33 -29.19 -6.95
N GLU A 348 8.39 -28.33 -7.33
CA GLU A 348 7.20 -28.65 -8.11
C GLU A 348 7.37 -28.34 -9.60
N LYS A 349 8.54 -27.81 -10.01
CA LYS A 349 8.85 -27.37 -11.38
C LYS A 349 8.46 -28.40 -12.43
N ARG A 350 8.86 -29.67 -12.25
CA ARG A 350 8.57 -30.74 -13.21
C ARG A 350 7.07 -31.03 -13.33
N MET A 351 6.36 -31.06 -12.21
CA MET A 351 4.90 -31.25 -12.20
C MET A 351 4.19 -30.08 -12.87
N ILE A 352 4.58 -28.85 -12.54
CA ILE A 352 3.97 -27.63 -13.10
C ILE A 352 4.24 -27.57 -14.60
N LEU A 353 5.49 -27.70 -15.05
CA LEU A 353 5.83 -27.67 -16.48
C LEU A 353 5.11 -28.76 -17.30
N SER A 354 4.99 -29.98 -16.75
CA SER A 354 4.22 -31.07 -17.35
C SER A 354 2.72 -30.73 -17.43
N ARG A 355 2.13 -30.20 -16.35
CA ARG A 355 0.73 -29.75 -16.32
C ARG A 355 0.42 -28.61 -17.27
N LEU A 356 1.41 -27.76 -17.55
CA LEU A 356 1.32 -26.62 -18.45
C LEU A 356 1.57 -27.01 -19.91
N GLY A 357 1.85 -28.28 -20.21
CA GLY A 357 2.14 -28.74 -21.57
C GLY A 357 3.35 -28.06 -22.19
N ILE A 358 4.20 -27.41 -21.37
CA ILE A 358 5.31 -26.61 -21.85
C ILE A 358 6.31 -27.57 -22.48
N PHE A 359 6.85 -28.60 -21.79
CA PHE A 359 7.75 -29.57 -22.45
C PHE A 359 8.10 -30.87 -21.69
N ASP A 360 8.54 -31.88 -22.44
CA ASP A 360 9.60 -32.84 -22.06
C ASP A 360 11.03 -32.24 -22.28
N GLU A 361 11.28 -31.35 -23.27
CA GLU A 361 12.47 -30.43 -23.37
C GLU A 361 12.20 -29.02 -23.97
N PRO A 362 12.79 -27.92 -23.44
CA PRO A 362 12.55 -26.52 -23.86
C PRO A 362 12.89 -26.16 -25.32
N PRO A 363 12.31 -25.08 -25.92
CA PRO A 363 12.62 -24.67 -27.28
C PRO A 363 14.06 -24.17 -27.39
N ALA A 364 14.70 -24.43 -28.53
CA ALA A 364 16.08 -24.01 -28.79
C ALA A 364 16.25 -22.48 -28.60
N GLY A 365 17.21 -22.08 -27.76
CA GLY A 365 17.53 -20.68 -27.46
C GLY A 365 16.95 -20.13 -26.15
N PHE A 366 16.09 -20.88 -25.44
CA PHE A 366 15.57 -20.48 -24.13
C PHE A 366 16.39 -21.06 -22.98
N ILE A 367 16.81 -20.22 -22.04
CA ILE A 367 17.49 -20.62 -20.81
C ILE A 367 16.47 -20.57 -19.67
N PHE A 368 16.35 -21.64 -18.88
CA PHE A 368 15.43 -21.70 -17.74
C PHE A 368 16.21 -21.66 -16.43
N PHE A 369 16.13 -20.54 -15.72
CA PHE A 369 16.68 -20.41 -14.37
C PHE A 369 15.62 -20.66 -13.30
N GLY A 370 16.04 -20.96 -12.07
CA GLY A 370 15.24 -20.61 -10.91
C GLY A 370 15.44 -19.12 -10.57
N TYR A 371 14.53 -18.52 -9.80
CA TYR A 371 14.54 -17.07 -9.54
C TYR A 371 15.82 -16.62 -8.83
N GLU A 372 16.28 -17.37 -7.83
CA GLU A 372 17.53 -17.07 -7.12
C GLU A 372 18.75 -17.26 -8.03
N GLU A 373 18.77 -18.31 -8.86
CA GLU A 373 19.85 -18.53 -9.82
C GLU A 373 19.92 -17.40 -10.87
N PHE A 374 18.76 -16.92 -11.32
CA PHE A 374 18.70 -15.79 -12.24
C PHE A 374 19.18 -14.49 -11.59
N ARG A 375 18.77 -14.23 -10.34
CA ARG A 375 19.24 -13.06 -9.58
C ARG A 375 20.75 -13.09 -9.38
N ASN A 376 21.31 -14.22 -8.97
CA ASN A 376 22.76 -14.37 -8.80
C ASN A 376 23.50 -14.16 -10.13
N PHE A 377 22.99 -14.74 -11.23
CA PHE A 377 23.52 -14.49 -12.56
C PHE A 377 23.52 -13.00 -12.93
N LEU A 378 22.43 -12.27 -12.63
CA LEU A 378 22.36 -10.83 -12.89
C LEU A 378 23.39 -10.05 -12.04
N ILE A 379 23.51 -10.37 -10.75
CA ILE A 379 24.48 -9.76 -9.83
C ILE A 379 25.89 -9.93 -10.38
N GLU A 380 26.27 -11.17 -10.72
CA GLU A 380 27.58 -11.49 -11.32
C GLU A 380 27.83 -10.72 -12.63
N LYS A 381 26.81 -10.58 -13.48
CA LYS A 381 26.94 -9.83 -14.74
C LYS A 381 27.07 -8.31 -14.54
N THR A 382 26.52 -7.77 -13.45
CA THR A 382 26.67 -6.35 -13.10
C THR A 382 27.98 -6.04 -12.39
N SER A 383 28.56 -6.99 -11.63
CA SER A 383 29.85 -6.83 -10.94
C SER A 383 31.07 -7.10 -11.82
N LEU A 384 30.87 -7.60 -13.04
CA LEU A 384 31.89 -7.74 -14.09
C LEU A 384 32.04 -6.49 -15.00
N LYS A 385 31.49 -5.34 -14.58
CA LYS A 385 31.71 -4.01 -15.17
C LYS A 385 32.25 -3.10 -14.09
#